data_AF-A0A920EYS7-F1
#
_entry.id   AF-A0A920EYS7-F1
#
_cell.length_a   1.000
_cell.length_b   1.000
_cell.length_c   1.000
_cell.angle_alpha   90.00
_cell.angle_beta   90.00
_cell.angle_gamma   90.00
#
_symmetry.space_group_name_H-M   'P 1'
#
loop_
_entity.id
_entity.type
_entity.pdbx_description
1 polymer ?
#
loop_
_entity_poly.entity_id
_entity_poly.type
_entity_poly.pdbx_seq_one_letter_code
_entity_poly.pdbx_strand_id
1 'polypeptide(L)' 'MTIRLALMTALKMSFLSMLAMELAMNLVDFLIVGEAKLTIVSIPFMLIAGFLTPLPYNYYRLKAYGHACH' A
#
# COMPACT_ATOMS: atom_id res chain seq x y z
N MET A 1 -14.76 24.42 2.53
CA MET A 1 -13.89 23.24 2.76
C MET A 1 -12.55 23.72 3.29
N THR A 2 -12.24 23.45 4.55
CA THR A 2 -10.97 23.85 5.20
C THR A 2 -9.82 23.02 4.63
N ILE A 3 -8.64 23.62 4.39
CA ILE A 3 -7.45 22.93 3.83
C ILE A 3 -7.11 21.65 4.59
N ARG A 4 -7.24 21.68 5.93
CA ARG A 4 -7.05 20.53 6.81
C ARG A 4 -7.95 19.34 6.47
N LEU A 5 -9.21 19.60 6.14
CA LEU A 5 -10.18 18.56 5.78
C LEU A 5 -9.83 17.95 4.43
N ALA A 6 -9.44 18.76 3.44
CA ALA A 6 -9.03 18.29 2.13
C ALA A 6 -7.79 17.37 2.19
N LEU A 7 -6.78 17.74 3.00
CA LEU A 7 -5.60 16.89 3.25
C LEU A 7 -5.98 15.57 3.92
N MET A 8 -6.84 15.59 4.93
CA MET A 8 -7.29 14.34 5.57
C MET A 8 -8.08 13.45 4.61
N THR A 9 -8.92 14.01 3.74
CA THR A 9 -9.66 13.24 2.75
C THR A 9 -8.74 12.63 1.70
N ALA A 10 -7.77 13.39 1.17
CA ALA A 10 -6.79 12.89 0.21
C ALA A 10 -5.91 11.78 0.80
N LEU A 11 -5.42 11.96 2.03
CA LEU A 11 -4.62 10.96 2.73
C LEU A 11 -5.42 9.69 3.07
N LYS A 12 -6.70 9.84 3.46
CA LYS A 12 -7.55 8.73 3.90
C LYS A 12 -8.21 7.95 2.78
N MET A 13 -8.41 8.51 1.59
CA MET A 13 -9.13 7.82 0.50
C MET A 13 -8.30 6.67 -0.07
N SER A 14 -7.04 6.93 -0.45
CA SER A 14 -6.19 5.93 -1.11
C SER A 14 -4.69 6.24 -1.09
N PHE A 15 -4.28 7.48 -0.75
CA PHE A 15 -2.87 7.89 -0.86
C PHE A 15 -1.94 7.08 0.05
N LEU A 16 -2.33 6.85 1.31
CA LEU A 16 -1.48 6.10 2.24
C LEU A 16 -1.29 4.65 1.80
N SER A 17 -2.35 4.01 1.30
CA SER A 17 -2.30 2.63 0.80
C SER A 17 -1.45 2.51 -0.47
N MET A 18 -1.56 3.47 -1.40
CA MET A 18 -0.69 3.52 -2.59
C MET A 18 0.77 3.70 -2.21
N LEU A 19 1.07 4.63 -1.31
CA LEU A 19 2.44 4.91 -0.89
C LEU A 19 3.05 3.70 -0.17
N ALA A 20 2.28 3.05 0.71
CA ALA A 20 2.71 1.84 1.40
C ALA A 20 2.97 0.68 0.42
N MET A 21 2.11 0.50 -0.59
CA MET A 21 2.29 -0.52 -1.63
C MET A 21 3.57 -0.28 -2.44
N GLU A 22 3.80 0.95 -2.91
CA GLU A 22 4.97 1.32 -3.71
C GLU A 22 6.27 1.18 -2.90
N LEU A 23 6.26 1.60 -1.64
CA LEU A 23 7.40 1.40 -0.74
C LEU A 23 7.68 -0.08 -0.53
N ALA A 24 6.67 -0.90 -0.24
CA ALA A 24 6.87 -2.32 0.00
C ALA A 24 7.42 -3.05 -1.23
N MET A 25 6.92 -2.74 -2.42
CA MET A 25 7.41 -3.34 -3.67
C MET A 25 8.88 -2.99 -3.91
N ASN A 26 9.27 -1.72 -3.79
CA ASN A 26 10.66 -1.29 -3.97
C ASN A 26 11.59 -1.85 -2.89
N LEU A 27 11.12 -1.93 -1.65
CA LEU A 27 11.89 -2.47 -0.53
C LEU A 27 12.12 -3.97 -0.70
N VAL A 28 11.10 -4.72 -1.14
CA VAL A 28 11.21 -6.15 -1.43
C VAL A 28 12.12 -6.43 -2.63
N ASP A 29 12.03 -5.63 -3.69
CA ASP A 29 12.94 -5.72 -4.83
C ASP A 29 14.40 -5.49 -4.38
N PHE A 30 14.63 -4.44 -3.59
CA PHE A 30 15.95 -4.15 -3.03
C PHE A 30 16.47 -5.24 -2.10
N LEU A 31 15.63 -5.84 -1.26
CA LEU A 31 16.02 -6.93 -0.35
C LEU A 31 16.40 -8.22 -1.10
N ILE A 32 15.76 -8.50 -2.24
CA ILE A 32 15.98 -9.74 -3.01
C ILE A 32 17.14 -9.58 -3.98
N VAL A 33 17.21 -8.46 -4.71
CA VAL A 33 18.17 -8.25 -5.80
C VAL A 33 19.43 -7.53 -5.30
N GLY A 34 19.32 -6.69 -4.27
CA GLY A 34 20.42 -5.84 -3.77
C GLY A 34 20.70 -4.59 -4.62
N GLU A 35 20.03 -4.46 -5.76
CA GLU A 35 20.05 -3.30 -6.65
C GLU A 35 18.61 -2.90 -7.00
N ALA A 36 18.38 -1.64 -7.36
CA ALA A 36 17.09 -1.17 -7.87
C ALA A 36 16.88 -1.59 -9.33
N LYS A 37 16.80 -2.90 -9.58
CA LYS A 37 16.60 -3.50 -10.90
C LYS A 37 15.52 -4.57 -10.84
N LEU A 38 14.56 -4.43 -11.74
CA LEU A 38 13.50 -5.42 -11.93
C LEU A 38 14.09 -6.72 -12.48
N THR A 39 14.01 -7.80 -11.70
CA THR A 39 14.38 -9.15 -12.15
C THR A 39 13.15 -10.02 -12.25
N ILE A 40 13.13 -10.99 -13.17
CA ILE A 40 12.01 -11.93 -13.31
C ILE A 40 11.73 -12.70 -12.01
N VAL A 41 12.74 -12.86 -11.17
CA VAL A 41 12.63 -13.53 -9.87
C VAL A 41 11.98 -12.62 -8.82
N SER A 42 12.25 -11.31 -8.82
CA SER A 42 11.65 -10.39 -7.83
C SER A 42 10.18 -10.08 -8.11
N ILE A 43 9.72 -10.16 -9.38
CA ILE A 43 8.34 -9.91 -9.81
C ILE A 43 7.27 -10.64 -8.96
N PRO A 44 7.31 -11.98 -8.75
CA PRO A 44 6.30 -12.64 -7.94
C PRO A 44 6.29 -12.17 -6.48
N PHE A 45 7.46 -11.92 -5.90
CA PHE A 45 7.56 -11.48 -4.50
C PHE A 45 7.10 -10.04 -4.30
N MET A 46 7.46 -9.12 -5.21
CA MET A 46 6.99 -7.74 -5.15
C MET A 46 5.48 -7.67 -5.34
N LEU A 47 4.88 -8.47 -6.21
CA LEU A 47 3.42 -8.51 -6.40
C LEU A 47 2.70 -9.00 -5.14
N ILE A 48 3.21 -10.06 -4.49
CA ILE A 48 2.63 -10.58 -3.25
C ILE A 48 2.76 -9.53 -2.13
N ALA A 49 3.94 -8.94 -1.96
CA ALA A 49 4.16 -7.93 -0.93
C ALA A 49 3.32 -6.67 -1.17
N GLY A 50 3.29 -6.18 -2.40
CA GLY A 50 2.46 -5.04 -2.81
C GLY A 50 0.97 -5.29 -2.59
N PHE A 51 0.49 -6.52 -2.83
CA PHE A 51 -0.90 -6.88 -2.56
C PHE A 51 -1.21 -6.99 -1.06
N LEU A 52 -0.30 -7.58 -0.27
CA LEU A 52 -0.50 -7.81 1.15
C LEU A 52 -0.40 -6.54 2.00
N THR A 53 0.47 -5.60 1.62
CA THR A 53 0.77 -4.40 2.40
C THR A 53 -0.44 -3.45 2.64
N PRO A 54 -1.30 -3.14 1.65
CA PRO A 54 -2.44 -2.26 1.86
C PRO A 54 -3.63 -2.93 2.55
N LEU A 55 -3.68 -4.27 2.62
CA LEU A 55 -4.81 -5.02 3.20
C LEU A 55 -5.04 -4.68 4.69
N PRO A 56 -4.05 -4.76 5.60
CA PRO A 56 -4.27 -4.47 7.03
C PRO A 56 -4.87 -3.09 7.28
N TYR A 57 -4.38 -2.06 6.58
CA TYR A 57 -4.88 -0.70 6.69
C TYR A 57 -6.32 -0.59 6.16
N ASN A 58 -6.59 -1.14 4.98
CA ASN A 58 -7.92 -1.12 4.38
C ASN A 58 -8.95 -1.90 5.23
N TYR A 59 -8.59 -3.06 5.77
CA TYR A 59 -9.45 -3.86 6.65
C TYR A 59 -9.71 -3.17 7.99
N TYR A 60 -8.69 -2.59 8.62
CA TYR A 60 -8.87 -1.81 9.84
C TYR A 60 -9.83 -0.63 9.61
N ARG A 61 -9.67 0.07 8.48
CA ARG A 61 -10.54 1.18 8.08
C ARG A 61 -11.99 0.71 7.90
N LEU A 62 -12.21 -0.36 7.14
CA LEU A 62 -13.55 -0.93 6.93
C LEU A 62 -14.22 -1.33 8.25
N LYS A 63 -13.49 -2.00 9.14
CA LYS A 63 -13.97 -2.37 10.48
C LYS A 63 -14.32 -1.14 11.34
N ALA A 64 -13.50 -0.09 11.31
CA ALA A 64 -13.74 1.14 12.06
C ALA A 64 -14.98 1.91 11.57
N TYR A 65 -15.30 1.84 10.27
CA TYR A 65 -16.49 2.47 9.69
C TYR A 65 -17.73 1.56 9.65
N GLY A 66 -17.63 0.32 10.15
CA GLY A 66 -18.74 -0.63 10.14
C GLY A 66 -19.19 -1.09 8.74
N HIS A 67 -18.35 -0.89 7.73
CA HIS A 67 -18.60 -1.36 6.37
C HIS A 67 -17.98 -2.74 6.19
N ALA A 68 -18.79 -3.73 5.80
CA ALA A 68 -18.31 -5.02 5.36
C ALA A 68 -18.38 -5.10 3.83
N CYS A 69 -17.30 -5.58 3.20
CA CYS A 69 -17.35 -6.02 1.81
C CYS A 69 -17.80 -7.49 1.80
N HIS A 70 -19.09 -7.73 2.06
CA HIS A 70 -19.76 -9.00 1.77
C HIS A 70 -21.01 -8.71 0.95
#